data_AF-A0A931PUE9-F1
#
_entry.id   AF-A0A931PUE9-F1
#
_cell.length_a   1.000
_cell.length_b   1.000
_cell.length_c   1.000
_cell.angle_alpha   90.00
_cell.angle_beta   90.00
_cell.angle_gamma   90.00
#
_symmetry.space_group_name_H-M   'P 1'
#
loop_
_entity.id
_entity.type
_entity.pdbx_description
1 polymer ?
#
loop_
_entity_poly.entity_id
_entity_poly.type
_entity_poly.pdbx_seq_one_letter_code
_entity_poly.pdbx_strand_id
1 'polypeptide(L)'
;MRLPFNLRCLRGVLAFVAASMLPLAALAQLPGAVFTTLPDGTTVDKNTYANCEDVYLNGGPQNFTGSGLLPGIYYFQVTTPNGATLLSTDAASNRLLLVGTNGRVDGNCDFAGTPGAGGHPNGALNVSNGSTSVQLWPFTMTTNNGGEYKAWAILARTAILDGSGNIIGFTTNPFTSVDIDGIHLIFRSKDAKTDNFKCAVQGGGPTSAVFSGHKYYDSNLSGVLDPSEAPVNGFKVHVIVYAPDGSVFGTCDGLTGTDALGNPGPAGDWSCEVQNVPAGSTYLVCEVPIAGWLQTGPVPDSSGSQCYSGFVGPLVTGLDFGNIRVARLCGEKFYDSNANGALDGGEPGIGCFKITIAATEPDGTVVNQTLYTNPDGTFCSQLFPDGTTYTVCEVKPDNSWIQTAPASVWYTGTLGPGPQQSYDTTPLPDVTNLNFGNLKLGAGGGLTLGFWSNKNGQAIMNAKPMSASLAILNALCLRNATGAHVTFSTYTAFRTWLLNATATNMAYMLSAQLAAMEMNVFVGGNVSGSSVVYAPGCGNTGLGNNFITISDLMAAANVSLCANGLTVAAGPIRTYQECLKNALDNANNNLNFVAAPITSVTCGY
;
A
#
# COMPACT_ATOMS: atom_id res chain seq x y z
N MET A 1 -1.51 55.75 52.83
CA MET A 1 -0.86 56.94 52.24
C MET A 1 -1.96 57.82 51.61
N ARG A 2 -1.81 59.15 51.63
CA ARG A 2 -2.68 60.14 50.95
C ARG A 2 -2.75 59.89 49.42
N LEU A 3 -3.75 60.27 48.61
CA LEU A 3 -4.98 61.11 48.71
C LEU A 3 -6.00 60.62 47.60
N PRO A 4 -7.27 61.09 47.57
CA PRO A 4 -8.33 60.63 46.66
C PRO A 4 -8.58 61.56 45.45
N PHE A 5 -9.39 61.12 44.47
CA PHE A 5 -10.14 62.04 43.59
C PHE A 5 -11.48 61.44 43.11
N ASN A 6 -12.54 62.26 43.19
CA ASN A 6 -13.83 62.08 42.50
C ASN A 6 -13.89 63.09 41.34
N LEU A 7 -14.41 62.73 40.15
CA LEU A 7 -15.51 63.46 39.47
C LEU A 7 -15.94 62.87 38.10
N ARG A 8 -17.21 62.47 38.01
CA ARG A 8 -18.26 62.78 36.99
C ARG A 8 -17.90 63.04 35.51
N CYS A 9 -18.64 62.35 34.61
CA CYS A 9 -19.44 62.82 33.43
C CYS A 9 -19.41 61.78 32.28
N LEU A 10 -20.45 61.54 31.45
CA LEU A 10 -21.86 61.98 31.38
C LEU A 10 -22.66 61.04 30.43
N ARG A 11 -23.96 60.78 30.71
CA ARG A 11 -25.14 60.32 29.88
C ARG A 11 -24.93 59.83 28.42
N GLY A 12 -25.73 58.91 27.84
CA GLY A 12 -27.00 58.21 28.16
C GLY A 12 -27.16 57.01 27.20
N VAL A 13 -28.24 56.22 27.09
CA VAL A 13 -29.69 56.49 26.98
C VAL A 13 -30.47 55.17 27.27
N LEU A 14 -31.73 55.24 27.73
CA LEU A 14 -32.62 54.07 27.88
C LEU A 14 -33.16 53.57 26.53
N ALA A 15 -33.28 52.26 26.37
CA ALA A 15 -34.21 51.64 25.42
C ALA A 15 -34.85 50.38 26.04
N PHE A 16 -36.18 50.26 25.93
CA PHE A 16 -36.94 49.08 26.35
C PHE A 16 -36.63 47.88 25.45
N VAL A 17 -36.47 46.69 26.04
CA VAL A 17 -36.48 45.42 25.30
C VAL A 17 -37.84 44.75 25.53
N ALA A 18 -38.58 44.55 24.43
CA ALA A 18 -39.80 43.74 24.45
C ALA A 18 -39.43 42.26 24.48
N ALA A 19 -39.94 41.52 25.47
CA ALA A 19 -39.78 40.07 25.53
C ALA A 19 -40.75 39.38 24.56
N SER A 20 -40.26 39.01 23.37
CA SER A 20 -40.97 38.15 22.45
C SER A 20 -41.04 36.72 22.98
N MET A 21 -42.23 36.25 23.35
CA MET A 21 -42.46 34.82 23.56
C MET A 21 -42.40 34.09 22.22
N LEU A 22 -41.27 33.46 21.93
CA LEU A 22 -41.18 32.43 20.89
C LEU A 22 -42.02 31.22 21.35
N PRO A 23 -42.90 30.67 20.50
CA PRO A 23 -43.61 29.44 20.84
C PRO A 23 -42.62 28.28 20.92
N LEU A 24 -42.82 27.38 21.90
CA LEU A 24 -42.14 26.08 21.88
C LEU A 24 -42.51 25.37 20.57
N ALA A 25 -41.51 25.06 19.75
CA ALA A 25 -41.71 24.20 18.59
C ALA A 25 -42.19 22.83 19.06
N ALA A 26 -43.37 22.40 18.61
CA ALA A 26 -43.79 21.02 18.78
C ALA A 26 -42.81 20.12 18.02
N LEU A 27 -42.27 19.10 18.68
CA LEU A 27 -41.47 18.06 18.03
C LEU A 27 -42.32 17.38 16.97
N ALA A 28 -41.95 17.53 15.70
CA ALA A 28 -42.66 16.93 14.59
C ALA A 28 -42.56 15.40 14.66
N GLN A 29 -43.69 14.73 14.39
CA GLN A 29 -43.74 13.28 14.26
C GLN A 29 -42.81 12.82 13.13
N LEU A 30 -42.14 11.67 13.29
CA LEU A 30 -41.30 11.09 12.24
C LEU A 30 -42.11 11.00 10.92
N PRO A 31 -41.62 11.49 9.77
CA PRO A 31 -42.35 11.42 8.51
C PRO A 31 -42.32 10.02 7.89
N GLY A 32 -43.11 9.80 6.84
CA GLY A 32 -43.24 8.53 6.14
C GLY A 32 -44.08 7.48 6.89
N ALA A 33 -44.08 6.26 6.38
CA ALA A 33 -44.71 5.07 6.95
C ALA A 33 -43.81 3.86 6.69
N VAL A 34 -43.93 2.83 7.54
CA VAL A 34 -43.41 1.48 7.29
C VAL A 34 -44.57 0.54 7.08
N PHE A 35 -44.32 -0.53 6.34
CA PHE A 35 -45.28 -1.58 6.05
C PHE A 35 -44.56 -2.92 5.95
N THR A 36 -45.26 -4.00 6.29
CA THR A 36 -44.79 -5.35 6.01
C THR A 36 -45.07 -5.71 4.54
N THR A 37 -44.12 -6.40 3.93
CA THR A 37 -44.09 -6.72 2.50
C THR A 37 -43.53 -8.13 2.23
N LEU A 38 -43.57 -8.53 0.96
CA LEU A 38 -42.86 -9.69 0.42
C LEU A 38 -41.36 -9.39 0.24
N PRO A 39 -40.51 -10.40 0.02
CA PRO A 39 -39.09 -10.20 -0.25
C PRO A 39 -38.84 -9.26 -1.45
N ASP A 40 -39.71 -9.23 -2.45
CA ASP A 40 -39.57 -8.35 -3.62
C ASP A 40 -39.92 -6.87 -3.36
N GLY A 41 -40.43 -6.54 -2.17
CA GLY A 41 -40.85 -5.20 -1.80
C GLY A 41 -41.99 -4.60 -2.64
N THR A 42 -42.67 -5.38 -3.49
CA THR A 42 -43.67 -4.85 -4.45
C THR A 42 -45.04 -4.62 -3.82
N THR A 43 -45.36 -5.38 -2.77
CA THR A 43 -46.66 -5.32 -2.09
C THR A 43 -46.59 -4.39 -0.88
N VAL A 44 -47.50 -3.42 -0.79
CA VAL A 44 -47.69 -2.58 0.42
C VAL A 44 -48.78 -3.19 1.28
N ASP A 45 -48.61 -3.12 2.60
CA ASP A 45 -49.60 -3.56 3.60
C ASP A 45 -50.15 -4.96 3.29
N LYS A 46 -49.26 -5.94 3.05
CA LYS A 46 -49.71 -7.31 2.72
C LYS A 46 -50.49 -7.93 3.88
N ASN A 47 -50.19 -7.54 5.12
CA ASN A 47 -50.91 -7.84 6.37
C ASN A 47 -51.07 -9.34 6.76
N THR A 48 -51.02 -10.29 5.83
CA THR A 48 -51.24 -11.73 6.07
C THR A 48 -50.29 -12.58 5.22
N TYR A 49 -49.63 -13.53 5.86
CA TYR A 49 -48.55 -14.35 5.32
C TYR A 49 -48.80 -15.82 5.59
N ALA A 50 -48.31 -16.70 4.71
CA ALA A 50 -48.35 -18.13 4.93
C ALA A 50 -47.39 -18.50 6.08
N ASN A 51 -46.11 -18.17 5.92
CA ASN A 51 -45.08 -18.42 6.92
C ASN A 51 -44.63 -17.12 7.60
N CYS A 52 -44.17 -17.21 8.84
CA CYS A 52 -43.61 -16.07 9.56
C CYS A 52 -42.25 -15.60 9.03
N GLU A 53 -41.56 -16.46 8.27
CA GLU A 53 -40.33 -16.14 7.54
C GLU A 53 -40.58 -15.30 6.28
N ASP A 54 -41.81 -15.31 5.73
CA ASP A 54 -42.15 -14.56 4.50
C ASP A 54 -42.34 -13.05 4.75
N VAL A 55 -42.13 -12.58 6.00
CA VAL A 55 -42.45 -11.23 6.45
C VAL A 55 -41.22 -10.34 6.41
N TYR A 56 -41.23 -9.39 5.48
CA TYR A 56 -40.19 -8.37 5.33
C TYR A 56 -40.75 -7.00 5.72
N LEU A 57 -39.89 -6.08 6.15
CA LEU A 57 -40.18 -4.70 6.48
C LEU A 57 -39.65 -3.78 5.38
N ASN A 58 -40.47 -2.82 4.96
CA ASN A 58 -40.08 -1.77 4.02
C ASN A 58 -40.80 -0.45 4.41
N GLY A 59 -40.52 0.65 3.72
CA GLY A 59 -41.11 1.95 4.03
C GLY A 59 -40.84 3.02 2.98
N GLY A 60 -41.70 4.05 3.01
CA GLY A 60 -41.78 5.07 1.96
C GLY A 60 -42.66 4.64 0.76
N PRO A 61 -43.05 5.59 -0.11
CA PRO A 61 -43.99 5.29 -1.19
C PRO A 61 -43.40 4.44 -2.32
N GLN A 62 -44.27 3.67 -2.99
CA GLN A 62 -43.97 2.78 -4.13
C GLN A 62 -43.66 3.53 -5.45
N ASN A 63 -42.86 4.60 -5.37
CA ASN A 63 -42.36 5.38 -6.49
C ASN A 63 -41.11 6.17 -6.07
N PHE A 64 -40.44 6.81 -7.02
CA PHE A 64 -39.26 7.63 -6.76
C PHE A 64 -39.55 9.08 -6.31
N THR A 65 -40.81 9.53 -6.31
CA THR A 65 -41.16 10.97 -6.22
C THR A 65 -41.94 11.39 -4.97
N GLY A 66 -42.41 10.45 -4.16
CA GLY A 66 -43.11 10.74 -2.91
C GLY A 66 -42.19 10.81 -1.67
N SER A 67 -42.61 11.60 -0.68
CA SER A 67 -41.93 11.77 0.61
C SER A 67 -41.81 10.44 1.37
N GLY A 68 -40.57 10.02 1.61
CA GLY A 68 -40.24 8.76 2.28
C GLY A 68 -40.06 8.88 3.79
N LEU A 69 -39.34 7.90 4.34
CA LEU A 69 -38.77 7.95 5.70
C LEU A 69 -37.63 8.99 5.77
N LEU A 70 -37.18 9.36 6.98
CA LEU A 70 -35.99 10.20 7.12
C LEU A 70 -34.73 9.37 6.84
N PRO A 71 -33.74 9.88 6.09
CA PRO A 71 -32.48 9.16 5.90
C PRO A 71 -31.76 8.87 7.21
N GLY A 72 -31.12 7.69 7.28
CA GLY A 72 -30.33 7.20 8.41
C GLY A 72 -30.65 5.76 8.81
N ILE A 73 -29.96 5.28 9.84
CA ILE A 73 -30.11 3.93 10.41
C ILE A 73 -31.39 3.85 11.27
N TYR A 74 -32.12 2.76 11.17
CA TYR A 74 -33.30 2.43 11.97
C TYR A 74 -33.11 1.09 12.69
N TYR A 75 -33.60 1.02 13.93
CA TYR A 75 -33.85 -0.27 14.59
C TYR A 75 -35.27 -0.74 14.27
N PHE A 76 -35.47 -2.05 14.21
CA PHE A 76 -36.79 -2.67 14.15
C PHE A 76 -37.03 -3.75 15.20
N GLN A 77 -38.30 -4.08 15.44
CA GLN A 77 -38.67 -5.22 16.30
C GLN A 77 -40.08 -5.73 16.02
N VAL A 78 -40.33 -6.99 16.36
CA VAL A 78 -41.66 -7.61 16.39
C VAL A 78 -42.14 -7.73 17.83
N THR A 79 -43.40 -7.36 18.09
CA THR A 79 -44.07 -7.47 19.40
C THR A 79 -45.45 -8.08 19.27
N THR A 80 -46.08 -8.40 20.41
CA THR A 80 -47.54 -8.58 20.49
C THR A 80 -48.29 -7.33 20.00
N PRO A 81 -49.57 -7.42 19.57
CA PRO A 81 -50.30 -6.29 18.96
C PRO A 81 -50.44 -5.06 19.85
N ASN A 82 -50.47 -5.25 21.16
CA ASN A 82 -50.52 -4.19 22.17
C ASN A 82 -49.16 -3.53 22.43
N GLY A 83 -48.06 -4.03 21.84
CA GLY A 83 -46.69 -3.54 22.09
C GLY A 83 -46.07 -3.97 23.42
N ALA A 84 -46.76 -4.79 24.23
CA ALA A 84 -46.38 -5.04 25.62
C ALA A 84 -45.31 -6.14 25.81
N THR A 85 -45.15 -7.03 24.83
CA THR A 85 -44.17 -8.13 24.86
C THR A 85 -43.44 -8.16 23.52
N LEU A 86 -42.12 -7.99 23.55
CA LEU A 86 -41.25 -8.16 22.39
C LEU A 86 -41.11 -9.67 22.10
N LEU A 87 -41.29 -10.00 20.83
CA LEU A 87 -41.35 -11.35 20.28
C LEU A 87 -40.12 -11.69 19.42
N SER A 88 -39.42 -10.69 18.84
CA SER A 88 -38.10 -10.93 18.22
C SER A 88 -37.17 -11.61 19.22
N THR A 89 -36.51 -12.66 18.77
CA THR A 89 -35.70 -13.55 19.62
C THR A 89 -34.21 -13.27 19.54
N ASP A 90 -33.80 -12.44 18.59
CA ASP A 90 -32.42 -12.08 18.29
C ASP A 90 -32.09 -10.65 18.74
N ALA A 91 -30.80 -10.38 18.80
CA ALA A 91 -30.26 -9.16 19.34
C ALA A 91 -30.62 -7.90 18.53
N ALA A 92 -30.84 -6.79 19.24
CA ALA A 92 -31.07 -5.45 18.71
C ALA A 92 -29.94 -4.97 17.79
N SER A 93 -28.73 -5.46 18.03
CA SER A 93 -27.53 -5.30 17.20
C SER A 93 -27.70 -5.87 15.78
N ASN A 94 -28.51 -6.92 15.60
CA ASN A 94 -28.83 -7.52 14.31
C ASN A 94 -30.04 -6.87 13.62
N ARG A 95 -30.91 -6.20 14.38
CA ARG A 95 -32.23 -5.69 13.94
C ARG A 95 -32.14 -4.26 13.41
N LEU A 96 -31.27 -4.07 12.42
CA LEU A 96 -30.94 -2.79 11.79
C LEU A 96 -31.34 -2.75 10.31
N LEU A 97 -31.85 -1.61 9.86
CA LEU A 97 -32.08 -1.30 8.46
C LEU A 97 -31.62 0.13 8.12
N LEU A 98 -31.13 0.34 6.90
CA LEU A 98 -30.74 1.65 6.40
C LEU A 98 -31.89 2.30 5.64
N VAL A 99 -32.06 3.61 5.81
CA VAL A 99 -32.88 4.44 4.92
C VAL A 99 -31.99 5.39 4.15
N GLY A 100 -31.98 5.24 2.83
CA GLY A 100 -31.19 6.05 1.90
C GLY A 100 -31.66 7.51 1.81
N THR A 101 -30.90 8.35 1.12
CA THR A 101 -31.23 9.79 0.93
C THR A 101 -32.52 10.03 0.14
N ASN A 102 -32.96 9.02 -0.64
CA ASN A 102 -34.26 8.94 -1.31
C ASN A 102 -35.45 8.68 -0.36
N GLY A 103 -35.19 8.38 0.92
CA GLY A 103 -36.19 8.03 1.93
C GLY A 103 -36.83 6.65 1.73
N ARG A 104 -36.13 5.72 1.07
CA ARG A 104 -36.51 4.30 0.94
C ARG A 104 -35.63 3.43 1.83
N VAL A 105 -36.11 2.25 2.20
CA VAL A 105 -35.27 1.24 2.86
C VAL A 105 -34.27 0.69 1.85
N ASP A 106 -33.00 0.68 2.23
CA ASP A 106 -31.84 0.36 1.39
C ASP A 106 -31.18 -0.96 1.86
N GLY A 107 -32.01 -1.88 2.36
CA GLY A 107 -31.58 -3.12 3.01
C GLY A 107 -31.19 -2.97 4.48
N ASN A 108 -30.63 -4.05 5.00
CA ASN A 108 -30.06 -4.20 6.32
C ASN A 108 -28.74 -3.40 6.43
N CYS A 109 -28.24 -3.19 7.64
CA CYS A 109 -26.93 -2.58 7.84
C CYS A 109 -26.30 -2.93 9.19
N ASP A 110 -25.03 -2.55 9.34
CA ASP A 110 -24.34 -2.50 10.63
C ASP A 110 -24.59 -1.17 11.39
N PHE A 111 -23.91 -0.99 12.52
CA PHE A 111 -23.96 0.25 13.31
C PHE A 111 -23.29 1.46 12.64
N ALA A 112 -22.40 1.26 11.66
CA ALA A 112 -21.78 2.33 10.88
C ALA A 112 -22.71 2.81 9.74
N GLY A 113 -23.70 1.99 9.38
CA GLY A 113 -24.61 2.22 8.26
C GLY A 113 -24.14 1.58 6.96
N THR A 114 -23.22 0.62 7.02
CA THR A 114 -22.76 -0.19 5.88
C THR A 114 -23.93 -1.03 5.37
N PRO A 115 -24.42 -0.84 4.13
CA PRO A 115 -25.48 -1.67 3.57
C PRO A 115 -25.04 -3.14 3.47
N GLY A 116 -25.97 -4.10 3.58
CA GLY A 116 -25.65 -5.53 3.43
C GLY A 116 -25.15 -6.21 4.72
N ALA A 117 -24.55 -5.44 5.64
CA ALA A 117 -23.83 -5.94 6.82
C ALA A 117 -24.71 -6.28 8.05
N GLY A 118 -26.03 -6.38 7.90
CA GLY A 118 -26.97 -6.66 9.01
C GLY A 118 -27.31 -8.15 9.17
N GLY A 119 -27.76 -8.55 10.37
CA GLY A 119 -28.04 -9.97 10.68
C GLY A 119 -29.31 -10.57 10.07
N HIS A 120 -30.20 -9.74 9.50
CA HIS A 120 -31.45 -10.16 8.84
C HIS A 120 -31.32 -10.11 7.32
N PRO A 121 -31.78 -11.13 6.57
CA PRO A 121 -31.74 -11.15 5.10
C PRO A 121 -32.40 -9.96 4.42
N ASN A 122 -31.75 -9.52 3.33
CA ASN A 122 -32.33 -8.56 2.39
C ASN A 122 -33.30 -9.25 1.42
N GLY A 123 -34.31 -8.49 1.02
CA GLY A 123 -35.19 -8.81 -0.08
C GLY A 123 -34.53 -8.52 -1.44
N ALA A 124 -35.26 -8.78 -2.53
CA ALA A 124 -34.83 -8.37 -3.86
C ALA A 124 -35.07 -6.86 -4.07
N LEU A 125 -34.20 -6.20 -4.84
CA LEU A 125 -34.32 -4.79 -5.17
C LEU A 125 -35.61 -4.51 -5.97
N ASN A 126 -36.51 -3.71 -5.40
CA ASN A 126 -37.68 -3.20 -6.12
C ASN A 126 -37.27 -2.04 -7.04
N VAL A 127 -36.98 -2.37 -8.30
CA VAL A 127 -36.59 -1.42 -9.35
C VAL A 127 -37.63 -0.31 -9.63
N SER A 128 -38.87 -0.44 -9.14
CA SER A 128 -39.94 0.56 -9.33
C SER A 128 -39.85 1.73 -8.35
N ASN A 129 -39.09 1.57 -7.26
CA ASN A 129 -38.97 2.59 -6.22
C ASN A 129 -37.54 2.72 -5.63
N GLY A 130 -36.63 1.80 -5.94
CA GLY A 130 -35.26 1.78 -5.42
C GLY A 130 -35.18 1.39 -3.94
N SER A 131 -36.05 0.47 -3.49
CA SER A 131 -36.02 -0.08 -2.12
C SER A 131 -35.64 -1.55 -2.10
N THR A 132 -34.94 -1.93 -1.04
CA THR A 132 -34.57 -3.29 -0.69
C THR A 132 -35.17 -3.56 0.70
N SER A 133 -36.09 -4.51 0.81
CA SER A 133 -36.76 -4.81 2.08
C SER A 133 -35.86 -5.64 3.01
N VAL A 134 -36.16 -5.69 4.31
CA VAL A 134 -35.38 -6.45 5.32
C VAL A 134 -36.28 -7.45 6.02
N GLN A 135 -35.87 -8.71 6.14
CA GLN A 135 -36.65 -9.74 6.83
C GLN A 135 -36.88 -9.35 8.30
N LEU A 136 -38.00 -9.77 8.89
CA LEU A 136 -38.28 -9.56 10.33
C LEU A 136 -37.91 -10.76 11.21
N TRP A 137 -37.54 -11.89 10.60
CA TRP A 137 -37.31 -13.17 11.25
C TRP A 137 -35.87 -13.27 11.81
N PRO A 138 -35.66 -13.67 13.09
CA PRO A 138 -36.55 -14.53 13.88
C PRO A 138 -37.41 -13.84 14.95
N PHE A 139 -38.61 -14.39 15.16
CA PHE A 139 -39.49 -14.03 16.28
C PHE A 139 -40.34 -15.21 16.76
N THR A 140 -40.68 -15.21 18.05
CA THR A 140 -41.58 -16.20 18.66
C THR A 140 -43.02 -16.05 18.14
N MET A 141 -43.69 -17.18 17.98
CA MET A 141 -45.11 -17.22 17.62
C MET A 141 -45.97 -16.49 18.67
N THR A 142 -46.85 -15.61 18.21
CA THR A 142 -47.73 -14.83 19.08
C THR A 142 -48.83 -15.70 19.69
N THR A 143 -49.12 -15.50 20.98
CA THR A 143 -50.11 -16.30 21.73
C THR A 143 -51.50 -15.67 21.81
N ASN A 144 -51.72 -14.53 21.13
CA ASN A 144 -53.02 -13.86 21.13
C ASN A 144 -54.02 -14.53 20.19
N ASN A 145 -55.30 -14.55 20.58
CA ASN A 145 -56.40 -15.16 19.80
C ASN A 145 -56.56 -14.62 18.37
N GLY A 146 -55.98 -13.47 18.03
CA GLY A 146 -56.04 -12.87 16.70
C GLY A 146 -54.95 -13.35 15.74
N GLY A 147 -53.92 -14.06 16.21
CA GLY A 147 -52.75 -14.45 15.42
C GLY A 147 -51.93 -13.25 14.91
N GLU A 148 -52.06 -12.09 15.58
CA GLU A 148 -51.55 -10.81 15.10
C GLU A 148 -50.23 -10.43 15.79
N TYR A 149 -49.40 -9.70 15.05
CA TYR A 149 -48.09 -9.20 15.43
C TYR A 149 -48.04 -7.70 15.13
N LYS A 150 -47.11 -6.99 15.76
CA LYS A 150 -46.80 -5.60 15.42
C LYS A 150 -45.32 -5.46 15.12
N ALA A 151 -45.01 -5.07 13.89
CA ALA A 151 -43.69 -4.61 13.50
C ALA A 151 -43.52 -3.14 13.92
N TRP A 152 -42.32 -2.78 14.37
CA TRP A 152 -41.96 -1.41 14.72
C TRP A 152 -40.66 -1.03 14.02
N ALA A 153 -40.51 0.26 13.68
CA ALA A 153 -39.27 0.86 13.20
C ALA A 153 -39.03 2.21 13.91
N ILE A 154 -37.82 2.46 14.40
CA ILE A 154 -37.43 3.73 15.03
C ILE A 154 -36.08 4.19 14.51
N LEU A 155 -35.99 5.47 14.16
CA LEU A 155 -34.76 6.09 13.69
C LEU A 155 -33.72 6.11 14.83
N ALA A 156 -32.54 5.52 14.62
CA ALA A 156 -31.55 5.26 15.69
C ALA A 156 -31.16 6.53 16.45
N ARG A 157 -30.96 7.66 15.75
CA ARG A 157 -30.67 8.98 16.38
C ARG A 157 -31.81 9.60 17.20
N THR A 158 -32.97 8.93 17.31
CA THR A 158 -34.10 9.34 18.16
C THR A 158 -34.37 8.39 19.33
N ALA A 159 -33.63 7.28 19.42
CA ALA A 159 -33.48 6.55 20.68
C ALA A 159 -32.78 7.46 21.72
N ILE A 160 -33.10 7.31 23.01
CA ILE A 160 -32.74 8.30 24.03
C ILE A 160 -31.26 8.17 24.44
N LEU A 161 -30.53 9.28 24.31
CA LEU A 161 -29.19 9.49 24.86
C LEU A 161 -29.27 10.23 26.21
N ASP A 162 -28.27 10.10 27.08
CA ASP A 162 -28.01 11.00 28.20
C ASP A 162 -27.42 12.34 27.73
N GLY A 163 -27.31 13.27 28.67
CA GLY A 163 -26.64 14.56 28.49
C GLY A 163 -25.11 14.46 28.31
N SER A 164 -24.54 13.26 28.13
CA SER A 164 -23.15 13.02 27.71
C SER A 164 -23.05 12.36 26.32
N GLY A 165 -24.19 12.06 25.67
CA GLY A 165 -24.25 11.46 24.33
C GLY A 165 -24.27 9.93 24.31
N ASN A 166 -24.37 9.26 25.46
CA ASN A 166 -24.42 7.79 25.56
C ASN A 166 -25.86 7.28 25.74
N ILE A 167 -26.14 6.05 25.30
CA ILE A 167 -27.48 5.43 25.43
C ILE A 167 -27.75 5.06 26.91
N ILE A 168 -28.87 5.50 27.49
CA ILE A 168 -29.24 5.18 28.89
C ILE A 168 -30.28 4.07 28.99
N GLY A 169 -30.22 3.30 30.09
CA GLY A 169 -31.17 2.25 30.39
C GLY A 169 -31.76 2.22 31.82
N PHE A 170 -33.08 2.07 31.87
CA PHE A 170 -33.90 1.24 32.79
C PHE A 170 -33.85 1.44 34.31
N THR A 171 -34.72 2.32 34.80
CA THR A 171 -35.64 2.08 35.93
C THR A 171 -36.95 2.87 35.67
N THR A 172 -38.18 2.38 35.92
CA THR A 172 -38.70 1.07 36.36
C THR A 172 -39.91 0.61 35.50
N ASN A 173 -40.57 -0.48 35.92
CA ASN A 173 -41.73 -1.18 35.32
C ASN A 173 -43.04 -0.33 35.16
N PRO A 174 -44.00 -0.70 34.28
CA PRO A 174 -44.16 -2.01 33.61
C PRO A 174 -44.12 -2.01 32.06
N PHE A 175 -44.11 -3.23 31.50
CA PHE A 175 -44.06 -3.64 30.07
C PHE A 175 -42.65 -3.92 29.53
N THR A 176 -42.23 -5.17 29.78
CA THR A 176 -40.93 -5.75 29.46
C THR A 176 -41.01 -6.74 28.29
N SER A 177 -39.99 -6.77 27.44
CA SER A 177 -39.08 -7.92 27.47
C SER A 177 -37.63 -7.47 27.22
N VAL A 178 -36.71 -8.32 27.65
CA VAL A 178 -35.26 -8.09 27.66
C VAL A 178 -34.66 -8.78 26.45
N ASP A 179 -33.70 -8.11 25.82
CA ASP A 179 -32.90 -8.69 24.76
C ASP A 179 -31.65 -9.39 25.33
N ILE A 180 -31.16 -10.42 24.66
CA ILE A 180 -30.04 -11.27 25.10
C ILE A 180 -28.71 -10.48 25.22
N ASP A 181 -28.57 -9.39 24.47
CA ASP A 181 -27.42 -8.47 24.48
C ASP A 181 -27.54 -7.36 25.55
N GLY A 182 -28.67 -7.23 26.25
CA GLY A 182 -28.90 -6.16 27.23
C GLY A 182 -29.18 -4.77 26.65
N ILE A 183 -29.24 -4.61 25.32
CA ILE A 183 -29.55 -3.34 24.65
C ILE A 183 -31.05 -3.04 24.72
N HIS A 184 -31.38 -2.08 25.57
CA HIS A 184 -32.73 -1.57 25.84
C HIS A 184 -33.42 -0.73 24.74
N LEU A 185 -33.99 -1.33 23.68
CA LEU A 185 -34.74 -0.55 22.69
C LEU A 185 -36.16 -0.16 23.16
N ILE A 186 -36.43 1.14 23.37
CA ILE A 186 -37.75 1.68 23.72
C ILE A 186 -38.40 2.37 22.51
N PHE A 187 -39.40 1.72 21.90
CA PHE A 187 -40.18 2.30 20.82
C PHE A 187 -41.34 3.15 21.37
N ARG A 188 -41.14 4.47 21.47
CA ARG A 188 -42.24 5.40 21.80
C ARG A 188 -43.10 5.63 20.56
N SER A 189 -44.42 5.45 20.64
CA SER A 189 -45.35 5.51 19.49
C SER A 189 -45.39 6.84 18.72
N LYS A 190 -44.79 7.91 19.26
CA LYS A 190 -44.63 9.21 18.58
C LYS A 190 -43.34 9.33 17.75
N ASP A 191 -42.32 8.54 18.07
CA ASP A 191 -41.00 8.56 17.44
C ASP A 191 -40.79 7.33 16.53
N ALA A 192 -41.57 6.26 16.77
CA ALA A 192 -41.59 5.04 15.98
C ALA A 192 -42.67 5.06 14.88
N LYS A 193 -42.48 4.19 13.88
CA LYS A 193 -43.48 3.75 12.91
C LYS A 193 -43.84 2.30 13.19
N THR A 194 -45.04 1.89 12.82
CA THR A 194 -45.56 0.54 13.09
C THR A 194 -46.43 0.05 11.96
N ASP A 195 -46.39 -1.26 11.74
CA ASP A 195 -47.38 -2.00 10.94
C ASP A 195 -47.84 -3.24 11.72
N ASN A 196 -49.04 -3.74 11.42
CA ASN A 196 -49.57 -4.97 12.00
C ASN A 196 -49.58 -6.08 10.94
N PHE A 197 -49.28 -7.32 11.34
CA PHE A 197 -49.32 -8.45 10.40
C PHE A 197 -49.77 -9.74 11.07
N LYS A 198 -50.08 -10.75 10.25
CA LYS A 198 -50.41 -12.12 10.66
C LYS A 198 -49.61 -13.11 9.85
N CYS A 199 -49.09 -14.16 10.48
CA CYS A 199 -48.50 -15.30 9.79
C CYS A 199 -49.09 -16.60 10.36
N ALA A 200 -49.39 -17.57 9.49
CA ALA A 200 -50.19 -18.73 9.86
C ALA A 200 -49.38 -19.82 10.58
N VAL A 201 -48.12 -20.01 10.19
CA VAL A 201 -47.20 -20.97 10.80
C VAL A 201 -45.79 -20.39 10.93
N GLN A 202 -45.02 -20.86 11.92
CA GLN A 202 -43.57 -20.88 11.80
C GLN A 202 -43.25 -21.79 10.61
N GLY A 203 -42.37 -21.34 9.70
CA GLY A 203 -42.07 -22.10 8.49
C GLY A 203 -41.41 -23.43 8.82
N GLY A 204 -41.28 -24.28 7.79
CA GLY A 204 -40.31 -25.39 7.85
C GLY A 204 -38.86 -24.93 7.69
N GLY A 205 -38.64 -23.62 7.53
CA GLY A 205 -37.51 -23.05 6.83
C GLY A 205 -37.72 -23.05 5.31
N PRO A 206 -36.84 -22.38 4.54
CA PRO A 206 -36.99 -22.28 3.10
C PRO A 206 -36.74 -23.63 2.40
N THR A 207 -37.66 -24.02 1.50
CA THR A 207 -37.53 -25.24 0.69
C THR A 207 -36.33 -25.18 -0.27
N SER A 208 -35.89 -23.98 -0.62
CA SER A 208 -34.67 -23.65 -1.34
C SER A 208 -34.15 -22.32 -0.79
N ALA A 209 -32.88 -22.29 -0.38
CA ALA A 209 -32.16 -21.08 -0.01
C ALA A 209 -31.06 -20.84 -1.05
N VAL A 210 -31.19 -19.75 -1.83
CA VAL A 210 -30.20 -19.35 -2.82
C VAL A 210 -29.29 -18.28 -2.23
N PHE A 211 -27.99 -18.53 -2.25
CA PHE A 211 -26.92 -17.60 -1.87
C PHE A 211 -26.29 -17.03 -3.13
N SER A 212 -26.02 -15.72 -3.16
CA SER A 212 -25.38 -15.08 -4.31
C SER A 212 -24.72 -13.75 -3.97
N GLY A 213 -23.74 -13.37 -4.78
CA GLY A 213 -23.08 -12.08 -4.72
C GLY A 213 -22.18 -11.86 -5.94
N HIS A 214 -21.39 -10.82 -5.87
CA HIS A 214 -20.49 -10.38 -6.94
C HIS A 214 -19.03 -10.37 -6.47
N LYS A 215 -18.15 -10.87 -7.33
CA LYS A 215 -16.69 -10.84 -7.14
C LYS A 215 -16.07 -9.75 -7.99
N TYR A 216 -15.43 -8.79 -7.34
CA TYR A 216 -14.87 -7.61 -7.98
C TYR A 216 -13.39 -7.41 -7.68
N TYR A 217 -12.76 -6.69 -8.58
CA TYR A 217 -11.39 -6.22 -8.48
C TYR A 217 -11.42 -4.89 -7.74
N ASP A 218 -11.12 -4.95 -6.45
CA ASP A 218 -11.05 -3.79 -5.58
C ASP A 218 -9.79 -2.99 -5.92
N SER A 219 -9.99 -1.92 -6.68
CA SER A 219 -8.88 -1.12 -7.22
C SER A 219 -8.42 -0.01 -6.28
N ASN A 220 -9.19 0.27 -5.22
CA ASN A 220 -8.97 1.36 -4.28
C ASN A 220 -8.76 0.90 -2.83
N LEU A 221 -8.79 -0.42 -2.59
CA LEU A 221 -8.64 -1.12 -1.31
C LEU A 221 -9.73 -0.78 -0.28
N SER A 222 -10.90 -0.33 -0.73
CA SER A 222 -11.99 0.09 0.17
C SER A 222 -12.72 -1.07 0.85
N GLY A 223 -12.65 -2.28 0.29
CA GLY A 223 -13.45 -3.43 0.69
C GLY A 223 -14.94 -3.29 0.36
N VAL A 224 -15.31 -2.36 -0.54
CA VAL A 224 -16.69 -2.06 -0.95
C VAL A 224 -16.79 -2.08 -2.48
N LEU A 225 -17.86 -2.68 -3.02
CA LEU A 225 -18.09 -2.77 -4.47
C LEU A 225 -18.47 -1.41 -5.05
N ASP A 226 -17.57 -0.82 -5.84
CA ASP A 226 -17.84 0.42 -6.58
C ASP A 226 -18.36 0.16 -8.02
N PRO A 227 -19.26 1.00 -8.58
CA PRO A 227 -19.84 0.80 -9.93
C PRO A 227 -18.86 0.80 -11.11
N SER A 228 -17.60 1.19 -10.89
CA SER A 228 -16.53 1.22 -11.90
C SER A 228 -15.59 0.00 -11.84
N GLU A 229 -15.79 -0.90 -10.87
CA GLU A 229 -14.85 -1.99 -10.62
C GLU A 229 -15.09 -3.19 -11.51
N ALA A 230 -13.99 -3.89 -11.80
CA ALA A 230 -13.98 -4.94 -12.79
C ALA A 230 -14.39 -6.29 -12.17
N PRO A 231 -15.26 -7.08 -12.81
CA PRO A 231 -15.58 -8.42 -12.32
C PRO A 231 -14.37 -9.35 -12.37
N VAL A 232 -14.28 -10.26 -11.40
CA VAL A 232 -13.21 -11.28 -11.32
C VAL A 232 -13.82 -12.68 -11.35
N ASN A 233 -13.42 -13.48 -12.33
CA ASN A 233 -13.92 -14.83 -12.56
C ASN A 233 -13.01 -15.92 -11.95
N GLY A 234 -13.58 -17.09 -11.67
CA GLY A 234 -12.87 -18.29 -11.24
C GLY A 234 -12.57 -18.37 -9.74
N PHE A 235 -13.03 -17.40 -8.93
CA PHE A 235 -12.96 -17.50 -7.47
C PHE A 235 -14.04 -18.43 -6.95
N LYS A 236 -13.69 -19.25 -5.95
CA LYS A 236 -14.62 -20.14 -5.28
C LYS A 236 -15.11 -19.50 -3.99
N VAL A 237 -16.43 -19.48 -3.79
CA VAL A 237 -17.07 -19.03 -2.53
C VAL A 237 -17.71 -20.25 -1.87
N HIS A 238 -17.39 -20.48 -0.60
CA HIS A 238 -17.89 -21.60 0.18
C HIS A 238 -18.99 -21.13 1.15
N VAL A 239 -20.14 -21.78 1.09
CA VAL A 239 -21.30 -21.54 1.95
C VAL A 239 -21.49 -22.73 2.88
N ILE A 240 -21.57 -22.46 4.18
CA ILE A 240 -21.94 -23.43 5.23
C ILE A 240 -23.27 -22.96 5.84
N VAL A 241 -24.27 -23.83 5.86
CA VAL A 241 -25.53 -23.63 6.57
C VAL A 241 -25.53 -24.46 7.85
N TYR A 242 -25.82 -23.82 8.98
CA TYR A 242 -25.96 -24.44 10.29
C TYR A 242 -27.43 -24.56 10.66
N ALA A 243 -27.85 -25.73 11.14
CA ALA A 243 -29.16 -25.92 11.73
C ALA A 243 -29.29 -25.11 13.04
N PRO A 244 -30.51 -24.90 13.56
CA PRO A 244 -30.75 -24.14 14.81
C PRO A 244 -30.05 -24.70 16.06
N ASP A 245 -29.58 -25.95 16.03
CA ASP A 245 -28.79 -26.57 17.11
C ASP A 245 -27.27 -26.34 16.98
N GLY A 246 -26.84 -25.59 15.95
CA GLY A 246 -25.44 -25.29 15.65
C GLY A 246 -24.71 -26.38 14.86
N SER A 247 -25.36 -27.50 14.51
CA SER A 247 -24.77 -28.51 13.64
C SER A 247 -24.73 -28.05 12.17
N VAL A 248 -23.74 -28.51 11.39
CA VAL A 248 -23.72 -28.24 9.95
C VAL A 248 -24.86 -29.00 9.28
N PHE A 249 -25.82 -28.27 8.71
CA PHE A 249 -26.96 -28.83 7.97
C PHE A 249 -26.57 -29.16 6.52
N GLY A 250 -25.87 -28.26 5.86
CA GLY A 250 -25.51 -28.39 4.44
C GLY A 250 -24.45 -27.38 4.02
N THR A 251 -23.87 -27.61 2.85
CA THR A 251 -22.86 -26.73 2.25
C THR A 251 -23.09 -26.61 0.75
N CYS A 252 -22.82 -25.44 0.17
CA CYS A 252 -22.74 -25.27 -1.28
C CYS A 252 -21.52 -24.44 -1.67
N ASP A 253 -21.13 -24.53 -2.94
CA ASP A 253 -19.98 -23.84 -3.50
C ASP A 253 -20.44 -23.00 -4.70
N GLY A 254 -20.16 -21.70 -4.68
CA GLY A 254 -20.29 -20.83 -5.85
C GLY A 254 -18.95 -20.69 -6.58
N LEU A 255 -18.97 -20.53 -7.90
CA LEU A 255 -17.79 -20.19 -8.72
C LEU A 255 -18.08 -18.93 -9.52
N THR A 256 -17.22 -17.91 -9.41
CA THR A 256 -17.49 -16.59 -9.99
C THR A 256 -17.37 -16.59 -11.50
N GLY A 257 -18.31 -15.94 -12.19
CA GLY A 257 -18.49 -16.06 -13.63
C GLY A 257 -19.33 -17.28 -14.06
N THR A 258 -19.99 -17.98 -13.13
CA THR A 258 -20.87 -19.12 -13.43
C THR A 258 -22.21 -19.05 -12.70
N ASP A 259 -23.24 -19.66 -13.30
CA ASP A 259 -24.53 -19.89 -12.65
C ASP A 259 -24.45 -21.02 -11.59
N ALA A 260 -25.51 -21.20 -10.80
CA ALA A 260 -25.59 -22.25 -9.79
C ALA A 260 -25.52 -23.70 -10.34
N LEU A 261 -25.52 -23.89 -11.66
CA LEU A 261 -25.35 -25.18 -12.35
C LEU A 261 -23.95 -25.34 -12.96
N GLY A 262 -23.08 -24.33 -12.83
CA GLY A 262 -21.71 -24.31 -13.37
C GLY A 262 -21.62 -23.91 -14.86
N ASN A 263 -22.68 -23.39 -15.48
CA ASN A 263 -22.62 -22.82 -16.83
C ASN A 263 -22.05 -21.39 -16.78
N PRO A 264 -21.51 -20.83 -17.88
CA PRO A 264 -21.09 -19.43 -17.94
C PRO A 264 -22.23 -18.47 -17.57
N GLY A 265 -22.03 -17.70 -16.50
CA GLY A 265 -22.94 -16.66 -16.02
C GLY A 265 -22.44 -15.26 -16.40
N PRO A 266 -23.07 -14.20 -15.84
CA PRO A 266 -22.47 -12.87 -15.85
C PRO A 266 -21.09 -12.90 -15.17
N ALA A 267 -20.14 -12.09 -15.65
CA ALA A 267 -18.80 -12.05 -15.07
C ALA A 267 -18.85 -11.51 -13.63
N GLY A 268 -18.05 -12.09 -12.72
CA GLY A 268 -17.98 -11.73 -11.31
C GLY A 268 -19.11 -12.33 -10.47
N ASP A 269 -20.32 -12.48 -11.01
CA ASP A 269 -21.45 -13.07 -10.30
C ASP A 269 -21.17 -14.52 -9.88
N TRP A 270 -21.61 -14.88 -8.68
CA TRP A 270 -21.63 -16.26 -8.18
C TRP A 270 -22.96 -16.57 -7.52
N SER A 271 -23.37 -17.84 -7.55
CA SER A 271 -24.53 -18.32 -6.79
C SER A 271 -24.40 -19.81 -6.43
N CYS A 272 -25.04 -20.22 -5.34
CA CYS A 272 -25.26 -21.63 -5.00
C CYS A 272 -26.53 -21.83 -4.15
N GLU A 273 -27.04 -23.06 -4.07
CA GLU A 273 -28.32 -23.39 -3.43
C GLU A 273 -28.16 -24.46 -2.33
N VAL A 274 -28.91 -24.31 -1.24
CA VAL A 274 -29.14 -25.38 -0.24
C VAL A 274 -30.65 -25.63 -0.13
N GLN A 275 -31.07 -26.88 -0.25
CA GLN A 275 -32.49 -27.27 -0.24
C GLN A 275 -32.97 -27.73 1.14
N ASN A 276 -34.27 -27.51 1.39
CA ASN A 276 -35.00 -27.94 2.59
C ASN A 276 -34.34 -27.48 3.90
N VAL A 277 -33.84 -26.24 3.94
CA VAL A 277 -33.14 -25.68 5.09
C VAL A 277 -34.11 -25.54 6.26
N PRO A 278 -33.77 -25.97 7.49
CA PRO A 278 -34.64 -25.84 8.67
C PRO A 278 -34.89 -24.38 9.09
N ALA A 279 -36.08 -24.10 9.64
CA ALA A 279 -36.46 -22.80 10.17
C ALA A 279 -35.46 -22.28 11.22
N GLY A 280 -34.98 -21.05 11.05
CA GLY A 280 -34.02 -20.44 11.98
C GLY A 280 -32.58 -20.92 11.84
N SER A 281 -32.25 -21.65 10.77
CA SER A 281 -30.86 -21.93 10.39
C SER A 281 -30.06 -20.65 10.16
N THR A 282 -28.76 -20.70 10.41
CA THR A 282 -27.81 -19.61 10.11
C THR A 282 -26.82 -20.03 9.01
N TYR A 283 -26.08 -19.07 8.47
CA TYR A 283 -25.04 -19.34 7.47
C TYR A 283 -23.69 -18.71 7.84
N LEU A 284 -22.64 -19.23 7.22
CA LEU A 284 -21.33 -18.61 7.07
C LEU A 284 -20.92 -18.72 5.59
N VAL A 285 -20.58 -17.59 4.97
CA VAL A 285 -20.12 -17.50 3.56
C VAL A 285 -18.72 -16.90 3.54
N CYS A 286 -17.75 -17.66 3.05
CA CYS A 286 -16.35 -17.25 2.94
C CYS A 286 -15.83 -17.45 1.52
N GLU A 287 -14.99 -16.53 1.04
CA GLU A 287 -14.15 -16.81 -0.12
C GLU A 287 -13.10 -17.89 0.18
N VAL A 288 -12.74 -18.69 -0.82
CA VAL A 288 -11.57 -19.57 -0.79
C VAL A 288 -10.35 -18.82 -1.35
N PRO A 289 -9.32 -18.52 -0.53
CA PRO A 289 -8.19 -17.69 -0.96
C PRO A 289 -7.38 -18.30 -2.12
N ILE A 290 -6.91 -17.43 -3.03
CA ILE A 290 -6.04 -17.77 -4.16
C ILE A 290 -4.70 -17.05 -3.99
N ALA A 291 -3.59 -17.77 -4.18
CA ALA A 291 -2.25 -17.19 -4.05
C ALA A 291 -2.00 -16.08 -5.08
N GLY A 292 -1.37 -14.97 -4.65
CA GLY A 292 -1.15 -13.78 -5.49
C GLY A 292 -2.34 -12.81 -5.52
N TRP A 293 -3.38 -13.08 -4.72
CA TRP A 293 -4.50 -12.18 -4.48
C TRP A 293 -4.63 -11.87 -2.97
N LEU A 294 -5.10 -10.67 -2.67
CA LEU A 294 -5.41 -10.19 -1.32
C LEU A 294 -6.90 -9.89 -1.24
N GLN A 295 -7.58 -10.45 -0.25
CA GLN A 295 -8.98 -10.16 0.03
C GLN A 295 -9.12 -8.83 0.77
N THR A 296 -9.91 -7.92 0.20
CA THR A 296 -10.19 -6.60 0.76
C THR A 296 -11.65 -6.49 1.22
N GLY A 297 -12.58 -7.16 0.51
CA GLY A 297 -14.01 -7.20 0.81
C GLY A 297 -14.50 -8.60 1.22
N PRO A 298 -15.42 -8.72 2.20
CA PRO A 298 -15.84 -7.66 3.10
C PRO A 298 -14.69 -7.18 3.99
N VAL A 299 -14.82 -5.94 4.48
CA VAL A 299 -13.94 -5.37 5.52
C VAL A 299 -13.97 -6.29 6.75
N PRO A 300 -12.82 -6.63 7.38
CA PRO A 300 -12.79 -7.53 8.52
C PRO A 300 -13.70 -7.07 9.68
N ASP A 301 -14.46 -8.01 10.23
CA ASP A 301 -15.30 -7.76 11.41
C ASP A 301 -14.47 -7.59 12.70
N SER A 302 -15.14 -7.42 13.85
CA SER A 302 -14.46 -7.27 15.15
C SER A 302 -13.63 -8.48 15.61
N SER A 303 -13.80 -9.65 14.96
CA SER A 303 -12.99 -10.85 15.16
C SER A 303 -11.86 -11.02 14.13
N GLY A 304 -11.81 -10.15 13.11
CA GLY A 304 -10.91 -10.25 11.96
C GLY A 304 -11.41 -11.16 10.84
N SER A 305 -12.69 -11.56 10.86
CA SER A 305 -13.31 -12.40 9.84
C SER A 305 -13.69 -11.58 8.61
N GLN A 306 -13.32 -12.05 7.41
CA GLN A 306 -13.77 -11.50 6.12
C GLN A 306 -14.80 -12.45 5.47
N CYS A 307 -15.77 -12.90 6.27
CA CYS A 307 -16.87 -13.77 5.85
C CYS A 307 -18.20 -13.16 6.28
N TYR A 308 -19.27 -13.44 5.53
CA TYR A 308 -20.63 -13.05 5.89
C TYR A 308 -21.29 -14.12 6.76
N SER A 309 -22.12 -13.70 7.72
CA SER A 309 -22.96 -14.61 8.51
C SER A 309 -24.29 -13.97 8.89
N GLY A 310 -25.35 -14.77 8.95
CA GLY A 310 -26.70 -14.31 9.31
C GLY A 310 -27.70 -15.45 9.35
N PHE A 311 -29.00 -15.13 9.44
CA PHE A 311 -30.08 -16.12 9.31
C PHE A 311 -30.34 -16.49 7.84
N VAL A 312 -30.72 -17.74 7.56
CA VAL A 312 -31.03 -18.18 6.20
C VAL A 312 -32.45 -17.80 5.81
N GLY A 313 -32.56 -16.97 4.76
CA GLY A 313 -33.80 -16.74 4.02
C GLY A 313 -33.88 -17.57 2.72
N PRO A 314 -35.00 -17.50 1.98
CA PRO A 314 -35.11 -18.15 0.66
C PRO A 314 -34.16 -17.56 -0.39
N LEU A 315 -33.76 -16.29 -0.20
CA LEU A 315 -32.77 -15.60 -1.01
C LEU A 315 -31.82 -14.83 -0.07
N VAL A 316 -30.53 -14.96 -0.30
CA VAL A 316 -29.46 -14.26 0.43
C VAL A 316 -28.49 -13.66 -0.60
N THR A 317 -28.63 -12.36 -0.84
CA THR A 317 -27.94 -11.59 -1.90
C THR A 317 -27.03 -10.51 -1.32
N GLY A 318 -26.10 -9.98 -2.13
CA GLY A 318 -25.17 -8.92 -1.73
C GLY A 318 -23.98 -9.44 -0.92
N LEU A 319 -23.66 -10.73 -1.10
CA LEU A 319 -22.53 -11.41 -0.47
C LEU A 319 -21.27 -11.19 -1.34
N ASP A 320 -20.85 -9.93 -1.42
CA ASP A 320 -19.90 -9.45 -2.42
C ASP A 320 -18.45 -9.51 -1.89
N PHE A 321 -17.52 -9.94 -2.73
CA PHE A 321 -16.13 -10.15 -2.33
C PHE A 321 -15.18 -9.33 -3.21
N GLY A 322 -14.48 -8.38 -2.60
CA GLY A 322 -13.43 -7.59 -3.26
C GLY A 322 -12.06 -8.20 -3.05
N ASN A 323 -11.28 -8.38 -4.13
CA ASN A 323 -9.84 -8.66 -4.00
C ASN A 323 -9.04 -7.76 -4.94
N ILE A 324 -7.77 -7.54 -4.59
CA ILE A 324 -6.76 -7.01 -5.51
C ILE A 324 -5.66 -8.06 -5.75
N ARG A 325 -4.96 -7.98 -6.88
CA ARG A 325 -3.73 -8.75 -7.10
C ARG A 325 -2.59 -8.15 -6.30
N VAL A 326 -1.66 -8.99 -5.87
CA VAL A 326 -0.46 -8.57 -5.15
C VAL A 326 0.80 -9.19 -5.74
N ALA A 327 1.90 -8.44 -5.73
CA ALA A 327 3.20 -8.88 -6.23
C ALA A 327 4.36 -8.20 -5.48
N ARG A 328 5.57 -8.72 -5.65
CA ARG A 328 6.81 -8.24 -5.00
C ARG A 328 7.65 -7.39 -5.95
N LEU A 329 8.53 -6.59 -5.38
CA LEU A 329 9.59 -5.85 -6.05
C LEU A 329 10.92 -6.56 -5.73
N CYS A 330 11.52 -7.19 -6.74
CA CYS A 330 12.69 -8.06 -6.62
C CYS A 330 13.84 -7.62 -7.53
N GLY A 331 15.06 -7.90 -7.10
CA GLY A 331 16.27 -7.62 -7.87
C GLY A 331 17.52 -8.21 -7.24
N GLU A 332 18.65 -7.96 -7.89
CA GLU A 332 19.96 -8.45 -7.51
C GLU A 332 20.97 -7.32 -7.31
N LYS A 333 21.70 -7.37 -6.21
CA LYS A 333 22.86 -6.53 -5.93
C LYS A 333 24.11 -7.29 -6.35
N PHE A 334 24.87 -6.78 -7.32
CA PHE A 334 26.02 -7.49 -7.89
C PHE A 334 27.31 -6.65 -7.90
N TYR A 335 28.43 -7.34 -8.05
CA TYR A 335 29.77 -6.76 -8.20
C TYR A 335 30.13 -6.67 -9.69
N ASP A 336 29.89 -5.50 -10.26
CA ASP A 336 30.12 -5.16 -11.68
C ASP A 336 31.63 -5.16 -11.99
N SER A 337 32.14 -6.34 -12.30
CA SER A 337 33.57 -6.67 -12.35
C SER A 337 34.26 -6.07 -13.57
N ASN A 338 33.49 -5.67 -14.59
CA ASN A 338 33.99 -5.04 -15.81
C ASN A 338 33.61 -3.54 -15.94
N ALA A 339 32.88 -3.00 -14.96
CA ALA A 339 32.39 -1.63 -14.87
C ALA A 339 31.38 -1.21 -15.97
N ASN A 340 30.69 -2.13 -16.63
CA ASN A 340 29.79 -1.82 -17.75
C ASN A 340 28.39 -1.34 -17.34
N GLY A 341 27.98 -1.53 -16.07
CA GLY A 341 26.65 -1.16 -15.56
C GLY A 341 25.52 -2.14 -15.90
N ALA A 342 25.84 -3.39 -16.22
CA ALA A 342 24.92 -4.48 -16.47
C ALA A 342 25.32 -5.72 -15.65
N LEU A 343 24.35 -6.54 -15.26
CA LEU A 343 24.62 -7.81 -14.58
C LEU A 343 25.06 -8.84 -15.61
N ASP A 344 26.34 -9.22 -15.58
CA ASP A 344 26.91 -10.21 -16.49
C ASP A 344 27.02 -11.62 -15.87
N GLY A 345 27.07 -12.63 -16.74
CA GLY A 345 27.22 -14.02 -16.35
C GLY A 345 28.54 -14.30 -15.62
N GLY A 346 28.46 -14.65 -14.34
CA GLY A 346 29.62 -14.96 -13.49
C GLY A 346 30.03 -13.85 -12.53
N GLU A 347 29.34 -12.71 -12.53
CA GLU A 347 29.53 -11.66 -11.53
C GLU A 347 28.94 -12.07 -10.18
N PRO A 348 29.68 -11.89 -9.06
CA PRO A 348 29.19 -12.33 -7.76
C PRO A 348 28.21 -11.31 -7.18
N GLY A 349 27.17 -11.83 -6.52
CA GLY A 349 26.27 -11.04 -5.69
C GLY A 349 26.98 -10.37 -4.50
N ILE A 350 26.47 -9.22 -4.06
CA ILE A 350 26.94 -8.51 -2.88
C ILE A 350 25.84 -8.58 -1.81
N GLY A 351 26.06 -9.42 -0.82
CA GLY A 351 25.18 -9.52 0.34
C GLY A 351 25.30 -8.36 1.32
N CYS A 352 24.28 -8.25 2.17
CA CYS A 352 24.14 -7.32 3.28
C CYS A 352 24.12 -5.82 2.87
N PHE A 353 23.86 -5.53 1.59
CA PHE A 353 23.75 -4.16 1.08
C PHE A 353 22.34 -3.62 1.35
N LYS A 354 22.23 -2.39 1.83
CA LYS A 354 20.94 -1.80 2.21
C LYS A 354 20.15 -1.36 0.99
N ILE A 355 18.90 -1.82 0.88
CA ILE A 355 17.92 -1.36 -0.12
C ILE A 355 16.78 -0.65 0.63
N THR A 356 16.28 0.45 0.07
CA THR A 356 15.10 1.17 0.57
C THR A 356 14.06 1.28 -0.51
N ILE A 357 12.81 0.99 -0.16
CA ILE A 357 11.64 1.07 -1.03
C ILE A 357 10.70 2.10 -0.41
N ALA A 358 10.34 3.11 -1.18
CA ALA A 358 9.23 4.01 -0.87
C ALA A 358 8.09 3.69 -1.83
N ALA A 359 6.94 3.28 -1.30
CA ALA A 359 5.76 2.89 -2.06
C ALA A 359 4.53 3.69 -1.61
N THR A 360 3.61 3.91 -2.54
CA THR A 360 2.28 4.48 -2.28
C THR A 360 1.24 3.56 -2.92
N GLU A 361 0.42 2.95 -2.08
CA GLU A 361 -0.64 2.00 -2.45
C GLU A 361 -1.86 2.75 -3.03
N PRO A 362 -2.79 2.08 -3.74
CA PRO A 362 -3.92 2.75 -4.43
C PRO A 362 -4.86 3.58 -3.54
N ASP A 363 -4.99 3.24 -2.26
CA ASP A 363 -5.75 3.98 -1.24
C ASP A 363 -5.05 5.28 -0.78
N GLY A 364 -3.79 5.48 -1.18
CA GLY A 364 -2.92 6.56 -0.73
C GLY A 364 -2.04 6.22 0.47
N THR A 365 -2.07 4.99 0.98
CA THR A 365 -1.21 4.53 2.07
C THR A 365 0.26 4.52 1.64
N VAL A 366 1.10 5.24 2.39
CA VAL A 366 2.54 5.35 2.11
C VAL A 366 3.32 4.33 2.93
N VAL A 367 3.97 3.39 2.26
CA VAL A 367 4.74 2.31 2.87
C VAL A 367 6.23 2.49 2.57
N ASN A 368 7.04 2.60 3.62
CA ASN A 368 8.49 2.68 3.50
C ASN A 368 9.13 1.40 4.05
N GLN A 369 9.76 0.62 3.19
CA GLN A 369 10.45 -0.62 3.55
C GLN A 369 11.97 -0.43 3.50
N THR A 370 12.67 -0.97 4.50
CA THR A 370 14.13 -1.18 4.45
C THR A 370 14.39 -2.67 4.38
N LEU A 371 15.19 -3.07 3.40
CA LEU A 371 15.65 -4.44 3.20
C LEU A 371 17.17 -4.45 3.19
N TYR A 372 17.72 -5.66 3.27
CA TYR A 372 19.12 -5.91 2.96
C TYR A 372 19.22 -7.10 2.03
N THR A 373 20.22 -7.08 1.15
CA THR A 373 20.45 -8.18 0.20
C THR A 373 20.90 -9.44 0.93
N ASN A 374 20.39 -10.59 0.48
CA ASN A 374 20.82 -11.91 0.90
C ASN A 374 22.31 -12.13 0.56
N PRO A 375 23.00 -13.12 1.15
CA PRO A 375 24.42 -13.39 0.85
C PRO A 375 24.77 -13.61 -0.63
N ASP A 376 23.79 -14.02 -1.45
CA ASP A 376 23.88 -14.19 -2.90
C ASP A 376 23.57 -12.92 -3.71
N GLY A 377 23.32 -11.78 -3.04
CA GLY A 377 22.96 -10.51 -3.65
C GLY A 377 21.47 -10.30 -3.89
N THR A 378 20.62 -11.32 -3.76
CA THR A 378 19.18 -11.20 -4.05
C THR A 378 18.44 -10.35 -3.02
N PHE A 379 17.38 -9.66 -3.43
CA PHE A 379 16.39 -9.07 -2.52
C PHE A 379 14.99 -9.13 -3.13
N CYS A 380 13.96 -9.22 -2.27
CA CYS A 380 12.55 -9.15 -2.66
C CYS A 380 11.73 -8.48 -1.56
N SER A 381 10.97 -7.45 -1.91
CA SER A 381 10.08 -6.72 -0.98
C SER A 381 8.98 -7.58 -0.38
N GLN A 382 8.20 -7.03 0.55
CA GLN A 382 6.88 -7.61 0.84
C GLN A 382 5.96 -7.54 -0.39
N LEU A 383 4.82 -8.22 -0.33
CA LEU A 383 3.76 -8.08 -1.31
C LEU A 383 3.18 -6.66 -1.26
N PHE A 384 2.97 -6.06 -2.43
CA PHE A 384 2.28 -4.78 -2.61
C PHE A 384 1.07 -4.97 -3.54
N PRO A 385 -0.03 -4.20 -3.34
CA PRO A 385 -1.18 -4.19 -4.23
C PRO A 385 -0.86 -3.72 -5.66
N ASP A 386 -1.50 -4.31 -6.67
CA ASP A 386 -1.50 -3.81 -8.05
C ASP A 386 -1.95 -2.33 -8.10
N GLY A 387 -1.35 -1.53 -8.98
CA GLY A 387 -1.49 -0.06 -8.98
C GLY A 387 -0.56 0.68 -8.02
N THR A 388 0.14 -0.01 -7.09
CA THR A 388 1.12 0.63 -6.19
C THR A 388 2.23 1.33 -6.97
N THR A 389 2.44 2.61 -6.70
CA THR A 389 3.60 3.35 -7.21
C THR A 389 4.80 3.15 -6.30
N TYR A 390 6.01 3.06 -6.85
CA TYR A 390 7.21 2.79 -6.06
C TYR A 390 8.45 3.56 -6.53
N THR A 391 9.39 3.72 -5.60
CA THR A 391 10.80 4.06 -5.85
C THR A 391 11.69 3.11 -5.05
N VAL A 392 12.65 2.46 -5.72
CA VAL A 392 13.63 1.57 -5.10
C VAL A 392 15.03 2.17 -5.24
N CYS A 393 15.71 2.37 -4.12
CA CYS A 393 17.06 2.90 -4.05
C CYS A 393 17.98 1.93 -3.31
N GLU A 394 19.23 1.81 -3.74
CA GLU A 394 20.28 1.31 -2.86
C GLU A 394 20.78 2.42 -1.92
N VAL A 395 21.34 2.03 -0.78
CA VAL A 395 22.00 2.94 0.17
C VAL A 395 23.42 2.45 0.40
N LYS A 396 24.37 3.11 -0.27
CA LYS A 396 25.79 2.77 -0.17
C LYS A 396 26.30 2.84 1.28
N PRO A 397 27.08 1.84 1.77
CA PRO A 397 27.61 1.86 3.14
C PRO A 397 28.55 3.04 3.43
N ASP A 398 29.34 3.45 2.45
CA ASP A 398 30.35 4.50 2.55
C ASP A 398 30.71 5.05 1.16
N ASN A 399 31.68 5.97 1.08
CA ASN A 399 32.13 6.57 -0.18
C ASN A 399 33.13 5.72 -0.99
N SER A 400 33.58 4.57 -0.48
CA SER A 400 34.37 3.60 -1.26
C SER A 400 33.50 2.78 -2.21
N TRP A 401 32.18 2.71 -1.98
CA TRP A 401 31.26 2.06 -2.90
C TRP A 401 30.81 3.03 -4.00
N ILE A 402 31.04 2.64 -5.25
CA ILE A 402 30.66 3.37 -6.45
C ILE A 402 29.58 2.58 -7.18
N GLN A 403 28.43 3.21 -7.38
CA GLN A 403 27.33 2.63 -8.15
C GLN A 403 27.65 2.69 -9.64
N THR A 404 27.38 1.60 -10.35
CA THR A 404 27.50 1.45 -11.79
C THR A 404 26.15 1.09 -12.45
N ALA A 405 25.21 0.52 -11.70
CA ALA A 405 23.83 0.28 -12.16
C ALA A 405 22.77 0.55 -11.06
N PRO A 406 21.55 0.98 -11.42
CA PRO A 406 21.20 1.57 -12.73
C PRO A 406 21.84 2.96 -12.89
N ALA A 407 21.99 3.42 -14.14
CA ALA A 407 22.49 4.77 -14.43
C ALA A 407 21.60 5.90 -13.87
N SER A 408 20.33 5.60 -13.58
CA SER A 408 19.36 6.50 -12.94
C SER A 408 19.50 6.62 -11.42
N VAL A 409 20.48 5.96 -10.80
CA VAL A 409 20.70 5.85 -9.33
C VAL A 409 19.61 5.04 -8.59
N TRP A 410 18.36 5.13 -9.03
CA TRP A 410 17.21 4.41 -8.48
C TRP A 410 16.27 3.92 -9.59
N TYR A 411 15.39 2.99 -9.22
CA TYR A 411 14.25 2.56 -10.04
C TYR A 411 12.96 3.24 -9.57
N THR A 412 12.03 3.47 -10.48
CA THR A 412 10.66 3.90 -10.14
C THR A 412 9.68 3.32 -11.16
N GLY A 413 8.43 3.11 -10.75
CA GLY A 413 7.37 2.59 -11.61
C GLY A 413 6.05 2.44 -10.88
N THR A 414 5.09 1.83 -11.56
CA THR A 414 3.82 1.37 -11.02
C THR A 414 3.76 -0.14 -11.13
N LEU A 415 3.24 -0.80 -10.09
CA LEU A 415 3.07 -2.24 -10.06
C LEU A 415 1.85 -2.65 -10.89
N GLY A 416 2.02 -3.63 -11.77
CA GLY A 416 0.96 -4.16 -12.63
C GLY A 416 0.44 -3.22 -13.72
N PRO A 417 -0.55 -3.68 -14.52
CA PRO A 417 -1.17 -2.88 -15.58
C PRO A 417 -2.18 -1.85 -15.04
N GLY A 418 -2.48 -1.85 -13.73
CA GLY A 418 -3.62 -1.13 -13.17
C GLY A 418 -4.97 -1.72 -13.64
N PRO A 419 -6.08 -0.99 -13.43
CA PRO A 419 -7.43 -1.46 -13.74
C PRO A 419 -7.64 -1.89 -15.20
N GLN A 420 -8.17 -3.10 -15.39
CA GLN A 420 -8.61 -3.67 -16.67
C GLN A 420 -10.14 -3.89 -16.64
N GLN A 421 -10.77 -4.21 -17.78
CA GLN A 421 -12.24 -4.38 -17.84
C GLN A 421 -12.77 -5.65 -17.17
N SER A 422 -11.91 -6.63 -16.88
CA SER A 422 -12.23 -7.90 -16.22
C SER A 422 -10.95 -8.63 -15.84
N TYR A 423 -11.02 -9.54 -14.87
CA TYR A 423 -9.91 -10.42 -14.50
C TYR A 423 -10.35 -11.88 -14.35
N ASP A 424 -9.36 -12.78 -14.43
CA ASP A 424 -9.46 -14.19 -14.01
C ASP A 424 -8.62 -14.40 -12.74
N THR A 425 -8.33 -15.64 -12.36
CA THR A 425 -7.51 -15.96 -11.18
C THR A 425 -6.01 -15.75 -11.39
N THR A 426 -5.54 -15.23 -12.53
CA THR A 426 -4.11 -15.12 -12.85
C THR A 426 -3.43 -14.14 -11.89
N PRO A 427 -2.41 -14.57 -11.11
CA PRO A 427 -1.70 -13.70 -10.18
C PRO A 427 -0.88 -12.66 -10.94
N LEU A 428 -0.63 -11.52 -10.30
CA LEU A 428 0.27 -10.51 -10.85
C LEU A 428 1.73 -10.99 -10.74
N PRO A 429 2.56 -10.91 -11.80
CA PRO A 429 3.96 -11.30 -11.71
C PRO A 429 4.77 -10.29 -10.89
N ASP A 430 5.73 -10.80 -10.11
CA ASP A 430 6.73 -9.99 -9.41
C ASP A 430 7.52 -9.11 -10.40
N VAL A 431 7.76 -7.86 -10.01
CA VAL A 431 8.70 -7.00 -10.73
C VAL A 431 10.10 -7.52 -10.45
N THR A 432 10.81 -7.88 -11.50
CA THR A 432 12.18 -8.40 -11.45
C THR A 432 13.15 -7.44 -12.14
N ASN A 433 14.45 -7.71 -12.06
CA ASN A 433 15.52 -6.91 -12.68
C ASN A 433 15.69 -5.49 -12.11
N LEU A 434 15.27 -5.25 -10.86
CA LEU A 434 15.59 -4.04 -10.10
C LEU A 434 17.03 -4.09 -9.58
N ASN A 435 17.99 -4.26 -10.51
CA ASN A 435 19.34 -4.71 -10.21
C ASN A 435 20.30 -3.54 -9.95
N PHE A 436 21.14 -3.68 -8.93
CA PHE A 436 22.08 -2.66 -8.50
C PHE A 436 23.51 -3.17 -8.62
N GLY A 437 24.30 -2.57 -9.50
CA GLY A 437 25.70 -2.93 -9.75
C GLY A 437 26.63 -1.94 -9.07
N ASN A 438 27.64 -2.41 -8.32
CA ASN A 438 28.65 -1.54 -7.72
C ASN A 438 30.04 -2.14 -7.79
N LEU A 439 31.03 -1.24 -7.81
CA LEU A 439 32.42 -1.54 -7.51
C LEU A 439 32.82 -0.94 -6.16
N LYS A 440 33.80 -1.57 -5.51
CA LYS A 440 34.40 -1.07 -4.27
C LYS A 440 35.81 -0.55 -4.52
N LEU A 441 36.10 0.64 -4.02
CA LEU A 441 37.43 1.24 -4.03
C LEU A 441 38.30 0.73 -2.87
N GLY A 442 39.60 0.68 -3.10
CA GLY A 442 40.60 0.23 -2.15
C GLY A 442 42.03 0.45 -2.63
N ALA A 443 42.93 -0.35 -2.06
CA ALA A 443 44.36 -0.30 -2.35
C ALA A 443 44.73 -1.12 -3.60
N GLY A 444 45.56 -0.55 -4.48
CA GLY A 444 46.19 -1.23 -5.62
C GLY A 444 47.72 -1.13 -5.64
N GLY A 445 48.33 -0.59 -4.57
CA GLY A 445 49.77 -0.60 -4.32
C GLY A 445 50.53 0.69 -4.66
N GLY A 446 49.85 1.78 -5.04
CA GLY A 446 50.50 3.02 -5.47
C GLY A 446 51.35 3.71 -4.39
N LEU A 447 52.45 4.35 -4.83
CA LEU A 447 53.38 5.12 -3.99
C LEU A 447 53.51 6.57 -4.51
N THR A 448 53.62 7.51 -3.58
CA THR A 448 53.52 8.95 -3.87
C THR A 448 54.80 9.57 -4.44
N LEU A 449 54.70 10.81 -4.96
CA LEU A 449 55.86 11.63 -5.34
C LEU A 449 56.86 11.79 -4.18
N GLY A 450 56.37 11.85 -2.94
CA GLY A 450 57.19 11.90 -1.72
C GLY A 450 57.95 10.60 -1.45
N PHE A 451 57.46 9.46 -1.93
CA PHE A 451 58.20 8.20 -1.93
C PHE A 451 59.32 8.21 -2.98
N TRP A 452 58.98 8.51 -4.23
CA TRP A 452 59.90 8.48 -5.37
C TRP A 452 61.00 9.57 -5.35
N SER A 453 60.85 10.61 -4.53
CA SER A 453 61.85 11.65 -4.28
C SER A 453 62.74 11.43 -3.05
N ASN A 454 62.55 10.33 -2.31
CA ASN A 454 63.31 10.02 -1.10
C ASN A 454 64.27 8.83 -1.26
N LYS A 455 65.06 8.53 -0.22
CA LYS A 455 66.09 7.47 -0.24
C LYS A 455 65.56 6.07 -0.57
N ASN A 456 64.29 5.76 -0.26
CA ASN A 456 63.67 4.47 -0.53
C ASN A 456 63.31 4.35 -2.01
N GLY A 457 62.67 5.38 -2.59
CA GLY A 457 62.43 5.46 -4.04
C GLY A 457 63.75 5.39 -4.82
N GLN A 458 64.77 6.13 -4.38
CA GLN A 458 66.12 6.06 -4.94
C GLN A 458 66.72 4.64 -4.89
N ALA A 459 66.54 3.92 -3.78
CA ALA A 459 67.05 2.56 -3.65
C ALA A 459 66.40 1.59 -4.64
N ILE A 460 65.07 1.68 -4.84
CA ILE A 460 64.35 0.88 -5.84
C ILE A 460 64.79 1.27 -7.27
N MET A 461 64.89 2.57 -7.55
CA MET A 461 65.40 3.08 -8.83
C MET A 461 66.88 2.74 -9.11
N ASN A 462 67.65 2.31 -8.10
CA ASN A 462 69.03 1.80 -8.22
C ASN A 462 69.10 0.27 -8.32
N ALA A 463 68.11 -0.46 -7.76
CA ALA A 463 68.02 -1.92 -7.84
C ALA A 463 67.71 -2.37 -9.27
N LYS A 464 66.82 -1.64 -9.96
CA LYS A 464 66.85 -1.53 -11.43
C LYS A 464 68.00 -0.56 -11.80
N PRO A 465 68.84 -0.80 -12.82
CA PRO A 465 69.91 0.14 -13.15
C PRO A 465 69.38 1.56 -13.35
N MET A 466 69.93 2.55 -12.65
CA MET A 466 69.40 3.93 -12.62
C MET A 466 69.20 4.52 -14.04
N SER A 467 70.10 4.23 -14.98
CA SER A 467 69.95 4.61 -16.38
C SER A 467 68.69 4.01 -17.04
N ALA A 468 68.34 2.76 -16.73
CA ALA A 468 67.13 2.09 -17.21
C ALA A 468 65.85 2.53 -16.47
N SER A 469 65.96 3.06 -15.25
CA SER A 469 64.87 3.70 -14.53
C SER A 469 64.56 5.09 -15.12
N LEU A 470 65.60 5.89 -15.38
CA LEU A 470 65.46 7.20 -16.04
C LEU A 470 65.09 7.09 -17.52
N ALA A 471 65.48 6.02 -18.21
CA ALA A 471 65.08 5.79 -19.61
C ALA A 471 63.57 5.64 -19.80
N ILE A 472 62.86 5.05 -18.82
CA ILE A 472 61.39 4.97 -18.81
C ILE A 472 60.80 6.39 -18.75
N LEU A 473 61.25 7.21 -17.81
CA LEU A 473 60.79 8.60 -17.66
C LEU A 473 61.12 9.46 -18.90
N ASN A 474 62.28 9.25 -19.51
CA ASN A 474 62.74 10.00 -20.68
C ASN A 474 62.00 9.62 -21.97
N ALA A 475 61.22 8.54 -21.99
CA ALA A 475 60.38 8.15 -23.12
C ALA A 475 59.03 8.91 -23.17
N LEU A 476 58.72 9.69 -22.13
CA LEU A 476 57.44 10.37 -21.93
C LEU A 476 57.56 11.87 -22.23
N CYS A 477 56.45 12.51 -22.60
CA CYS A 477 56.35 13.94 -22.88
C CYS A 477 56.35 14.82 -21.61
N LEU A 478 57.13 14.47 -20.58
CA LEU A 478 57.20 15.18 -19.31
C LEU A 478 57.60 16.65 -19.49
N ARG A 479 56.96 17.53 -18.72
CA ARG A 479 57.03 18.99 -18.84
C ARG A 479 57.61 19.66 -17.59
N ASN A 480 58.10 20.88 -17.74
CA ASN A 480 58.51 21.74 -16.62
C ASN A 480 57.59 22.97 -16.48
N ALA A 481 57.98 23.91 -15.61
CA ALA A 481 57.22 25.14 -15.36
C ALA A 481 56.99 26.02 -16.60
N THR A 482 57.90 26.02 -17.58
CA THR A 482 57.74 26.77 -18.85
C THR A 482 57.05 25.95 -19.94
N GLY A 483 56.71 24.69 -19.66
CA GLY A 483 56.11 23.75 -20.61
C GLY A 483 57.09 23.14 -21.60
N ALA A 484 58.39 23.39 -21.45
CA ALA A 484 59.41 22.67 -22.21
C ALA A 484 59.46 21.20 -21.79
N HIS A 485 59.79 20.33 -22.74
CA HIS A 485 60.06 18.91 -22.47
C HIS A 485 61.34 18.76 -21.62
N VAL A 486 61.35 17.78 -20.71
CA VAL A 486 62.51 17.47 -19.85
C VAL A 486 62.93 16.01 -19.96
N THR A 487 64.23 15.79 -19.80
CA THR A 487 64.85 14.47 -19.62
C THR A 487 65.85 14.52 -18.46
N PHE A 488 66.19 13.35 -17.91
CA PHE A 488 67.02 13.21 -16.72
C PHE A 488 68.19 12.27 -16.98
N SER A 489 69.39 12.70 -16.60
CA SER A 489 70.61 11.87 -16.60
C SER A 489 71.06 11.42 -15.20
N THR A 490 70.47 11.99 -14.14
CA THR A 490 70.77 11.63 -12.74
C THR A 490 69.51 11.63 -11.90
N TYR A 491 69.50 10.82 -10.83
CA TYR A 491 68.45 10.85 -9.82
C TYR A 491 68.27 12.23 -9.19
N THR A 492 69.36 12.96 -8.92
CA THR A 492 69.30 14.30 -8.33
C THR A 492 68.55 15.30 -9.22
N ALA A 493 68.73 15.23 -10.55
CA ALA A 493 67.97 16.04 -11.48
C ALA A 493 66.48 15.68 -11.47
N PHE A 494 66.15 14.39 -11.58
CA PHE A 494 64.76 13.89 -11.50
C PHE A 494 64.07 14.31 -10.21
N ARG A 495 64.70 14.04 -9.05
CA ARG A 495 64.19 14.41 -7.72
C ARG A 495 63.93 15.92 -7.60
N THR A 496 64.85 16.74 -8.09
CA THR A 496 64.74 18.21 -7.98
C THR A 496 63.60 18.74 -8.86
N TRP A 497 63.42 18.18 -10.06
CA TRP A 497 62.26 18.45 -10.90
C TRP A 497 60.95 17.99 -10.25
N LEU A 498 60.88 16.75 -9.74
CA LEU A 498 59.66 16.18 -9.15
C LEU A 498 59.16 16.98 -7.94
N LEU A 499 60.08 17.46 -7.09
CA LEU A 499 59.77 18.28 -5.91
C LEU A 499 59.40 19.74 -6.24
N ASN A 500 59.74 20.22 -7.44
CA ASN A 500 59.45 21.58 -7.90
C ASN A 500 58.17 21.66 -8.78
N ALA A 501 57.42 20.56 -8.91
CA ALA A 501 56.19 20.53 -9.68
C ALA A 501 55.06 21.32 -9.00
N THR A 502 54.37 22.17 -9.76
CA THR A 502 53.22 22.95 -9.26
C THR A 502 52.08 22.95 -10.28
N ALA A 503 50.85 23.12 -9.79
CA ALA A 503 49.66 23.25 -10.64
C ALA A 503 49.53 24.62 -11.34
N THR A 504 50.53 25.50 -11.26
CA THR A 504 50.57 26.75 -12.04
C THR A 504 50.54 26.43 -13.53
N ASN A 505 51.46 25.59 -14.00
CA ASN A 505 51.32 24.87 -15.25
C ASN A 505 50.72 23.49 -14.95
N MET A 506 49.43 23.25 -15.30
CA MET A 506 48.79 21.97 -14.98
C MET A 506 49.52 20.78 -15.62
N ALA A 507 50.10 20.97 -16.81
CA ALA A 507 50.93 19.96 -17.47
C ALA A 507 52.18 19.57 -16.66
N TYR A 508 52.74 20.46 -15.84
CA TYR A 508 53.88 20.13 -14.97
C TYR A 508 53.42 19.25 -13.79
N MET A 509 52.30 19.60 -13.13
CA MET A 509 51.74 18.76 -12.06
C MET A 509 51.29 17.39 -12.58
N LEU A 510 50.64 17.34 -13.75
CA LEU A 510 50.29 16.09 -14.42
C LEU A 510 51.54 15.26 -14.77
N SER A 511 52.61 15.89 -15.26
CA SER A 511 53.88 15.20 -15.53
C SER A 511 54.46 14.56 -14.27
N ALA A 512 54.41 15.24 -13.12
CA ALA A 512 54.93 14.72 -11.86
C ALA A 512 54.09 13.53 -11.33
N GLN A 513 52.77 13.56 -11.50
CA GLN A 513 51.88 12.44 -11.14
C GLN A 513 52.05 11.25 -12.09
N LEU A 514 52.17 11.49 -13.39
CA LEU A 514 52.48 10.46 -14.38
C LEU A 514 53.83 9.80 -14.06
N ALA A 515 54.88 10.59 -13.82
CA ALA A 515 56.20 10.08 -13.48
C ALA A 515 56.20 9.19 -12.23
N ALA A 516 55.42 9.52 -11.19
CA ALA A 516 55.29 8.65 -10.02
C ALA A 516 54.57 7.32 -10.33
N MET A 517 53.52 7.34 -11.16
CA MET A 517 52.80 6.11 -11.53
C MET A 517 53.63 5.22 -12.46
N GLU A 518 54.38 5.81 -13.40
CA GLU A 518 55.37 5.11 -14.24
C GLU A 518 56.41 4.36 -13.40
N MET A 519 56.88 4.97 -12.31
CA MET A 519 57.77 4.28 -11.37
C MET A 519 57.04 3.19 -10.59
N ASN A 520 55.79 3.38 -10.17
CA ASN A 520 54.98 2.34 -9.51
C ASN A 520 54.78 1.10 -10.38
N VAL A 521 54.54 1.27 -11.68
CA VAL A 521 54.30 0.17 -12.63
C VAL A 521 55.61 -0.48 -13.10
N PHE A 522 56.55 0.30 -13.65
CA PHE A 522 57.69 -0.26 -14.39
C PHE A 522 59.03 -0.30 -13.64
N VAL A 523 59.10 0.25 -12.42
CA VAL A 523 60.34 0.28 -11.62
C VAL A 523 60.19 -0.37 -10.25
N GLY A 524 59.09 -0.10 -9.55
CA GLY A 524 58.73 -0.79 -8.30
C GLY A 524 57.95 -2.09 -8.51
N GLY A 525 57.18 -2.19 -9.60
CA GLY A 525 56.35 -3.38 -9.88
C GLY A 525 55.20 -3.57 -8.88
N ASN A 526 54.85 -2.51 -8.16
CA ASN A 526 53.87 -2.52 -7.07
C ASN A 526 52.43 -2.22 -7.54
N VAL A 527 52.24 -1.80 -8.78
CA VAL A 527 50.93 -1.57 -9.43
C VAL A 527 50.92 -2.29 -10.77
N SER A 528 49.82 -3.01 -11.10
CA SER A 528 49.64 -3.55 -12.45
C SER A 528 49.09 -2.47 -13.39
N GLY A 529 49.58 -2.42 -14.62
CA GLY A 529 48.97 -1.59 -15.67
C GLY A 529 47.51 -1.96 -15.96
N SER A 530 47.14 -3.23 -15.74
CA SER A 530 45.77 -3.73 -15.87
C SER A 530 44.87 -3.43 -14.67
N SER A 531 45.39 -2.84 -13.58
CA SER A 531 44.57 -2.44 -12.44
C SER A 531 43.60 -1.34 -12.86
N VAL A 532 42.34 -1.46 -12.44
CA VAL A 532 41.29 -0.49 -12.73
C VAL A 532 41.23 0.56 -11.62
N VAL A 533 41.03 1.84 -11.99
CA VAL A 533 40.82 2.95 -11.06
C VAL A 533 39.59 3.77 -11.42
N TYR A 534 39.01 4.41 -10.41
CA TYR A 534 37.93 5.38 -10.58
C TYR A 534 38.48 6.77 -10.92
N ALA A 535 38.05 7.33 -12.05
CA ALA A 535 38.55 8.56 -12.67
C ALA A 535 37.41 9.44 -13.25
N PRO A 536 36.50 9.96 -12.40
CA PRO A 536 35.31 10.69 -12.83
C PRO A 536 35.61 11.97 -13.59
N GLY A 537 34.96 12.10 -14.76
CA GLY A 537 35.12 13.26 -15.65
C GLY A 537 36.34 13.21 -16.58
N CYS A 538 37.13 12.14 -16.57
CA CYS A 538 38.37 12.05 -17.35
C CYS A 538 38.16 11.55 -18.79
N GLY A 539 36.91 11.42 -19.25
CA GLY A 539 36.56 10.95 -20.60
C GLY A 539 36.94 9.49 -20.84
N ASN A 540 36.04 8.56 -20.52
CA ASN A 540 36.30 7.11 -20.50
C ASN A 540 37.09 6.61 -21.72
N THR A 541 38.29 6.08 -21.47
CA THR A 541 39.19 5.56 -22.53
C THR A 541 39.16 4.04 -22.65
N GLY A 542 38.23 3.32 -22.01
CA GLY A 542 38.12 1.87 -22.16
C GLY A 542 37.07 1.15 -21.30
N LEU A 543 36.77 1.64 -20.11
CA LEU A 543 35.79 1.03 -19.20
C LEU A 543 34.62 2.00 -18.94
N GLY A 544 33.44 1.45 -18.62
CA GLY A 544 32.23 2.23 -18.38
C GLY A 544 32.29 3.06 -17.09
N ASN A 545 31.23 3.81 -16.83
CA ASN A 545 30.90 4.33 -15.49
C ASN A 545 32.03 5.08 -14.73
N ASN A 546 32.89 5.81 -15.45
CA ASN A 546 34.04 6.56 -14.93
C ASN A 546 35.23 5.71 -14.46
N PHE A 547 35.36 4.47 -14.95
CA PHE A 547 36.51 3.62 -14.69
C PHE A 547 37.51 3.63 -15.86
N ILE A 548 38.77 3.37 -15.54
CA ILE A 548 39.89 3.38 -16.50
C ILE A 548 41.00 2.44 -16.00
N THR A 549 41.75 1.80 -16.90
CA THR A 549 42.96 1.05 -16.47
C THR A 549 44.10 2.02 -16.17
N ILE A 550 45.04 1.61 -15.31
CA ILE A 550 46.26 2.39 -15.05
C ILE A 550 47.04 2.65 -16.34
N SER A 551 47.17 1.65 -17.22
CA SER A 551 47.84 1.80 -18.52
C SER A 551 47.17 2.84 -19.42
N ASP A 552 45.84 2.82 -19.55
CA ASP A 552 45.13 3.80 -20.38
C ASP A 552 45.17 5.21 -19.79
N LEU A 553 45.10 5.32 -18.45
CA LEU A 553 45.22 6.59 -17.74
C LEU A 553 46.61 7.22 -17.93
N MET A 554 47.68 6.41 -17.86
CA MET A 554 49.05 6.84 -18.13
C MET A 554 49.24 7.26 -19.60
N ALA A 555 48.67 6.49 -20.54
CA ALA A 555 48.70 6.83 -21.96
C ALA A 555 47.96 8.15 -22.26
N ALA A 556 46.75 8.33 -21.73
CA ALA A 556 45.95 9.54 -21.87
C ALA A 556 46.68 10.77 -21.29
N ALA A 557 47.31 10.63 -20.13
CA ALA A 557 48.17 11.65 -19.54
C ALA A 557 49.35 11.99 -20.46
N ASN A 558 50.10 10.99 -20.94
CA ASN A 558 51.24 11.23 -21.82
C ASN A 558 50.83 11.92 -23.13
N VAL A 559 49.76 11.48 -23.80
CA VAL A 559 49.20 12.11 -25.01
C VAL A 559 48.81 13.57 -24.75
N SER A 560 48.11 13.84 -23.65
CA SER A 560 47.72 15.20 -23.25
C SER A 560 48.94 16.10 -23.02
N LEU A 561 50.00 15.57 -22.40
CA LEU A 561 51.27 16.28 -22.19
C LEU A 561 52.03 16.51 -23.50
N CYS A 562 52.04 15.54 -24.43
CA CYS A 562 52.65 15.69 -25.75
C CYS A 562 52.02 16.84 -26.53
N ALA A 563 50.69 16.92 -26.55
CA ALA A 563 49.96 17.98 -27.24
C ALA A 563 50.02 19.33 -26.52
N ASN A 564 49.92 19.34 -25.17
CA ASN A 564 49.69 20.56 -24.39
C ASN A 564 50.73 20.71 -23.26
N GLY A 565 51.92 21.24 -23.61
CA GLY A 565 53.02 21.40 -22.66
C GLY A 565 52.87 22.53 -21.64
N LEU A 566 52.12 23.59 -21.99
CA LEU A 566 51.94 24.79 -21.16
C LEU A 566 50.45 25.12 -20.98
N THR A 567 49.91 24.80 -19.80
CA THR A 567 48.49 24.84 -19.49
C THR A 567 48.24 25.64 -18.21
N VAL A 568 48.37 26.96 -18.34
CA VAL A 568 48.26 27.93 -17.23
C VAL A 568 46.88 28.56 -17.09
N ALA A 569 46.16 28.75 -18.19
CA ALA A 569 44.83 29.36 -18.21
C ALA A 569 43.72 28.33 -17.95
N ALA A 570 42.57 28.79 -17.43
CA ALA A 570 41.37 27.97 -17.35
C ALA A 570 40.80 27.67 -18.76
N GLY A 571 40.23 26.47 -18.93
CA GLY A 571 39.66 26.02 -20.20
C GLY A 571 39.67 24.48 -20.30
N PRO A 572 39.07 23.91 -21.36
CA PRO A 572 38.83 22.46 -21.46
C PRO A 572 40.08 21.59 -21.30
N ILE A 573 41.21 22.03 -21.87
CA ILE A 573 42.51 21.33 -21.76
C ILE A 573 43.00 21.30 -20.31
N ARG A 574 42.83 22.41 -19.56
CA ARG A 574 43.22 22.45 -18.14
C ARG A 574 42.32 21.54 -17.31
N THR A 575 41.00 21.59 -17.51
CA THR A 575 40.03 20.71 -16.84
C THR A 575 40.34 19.24 -17.10
N TYR A 576 40.67 18.87 -18.34
CA TYR A 576 41.05 17.50 -18.70
C TYR A 576 42.36 17.06 -18.04
N GLN A 577 43.42 17.89 -18.12
CA GLN A 577 44.69 17.59 -17.44
C GLN A 577 44.55 17.54 -15.92
N GLU A 578 43.69 18.37 -15.33
CA GLU A 578 43.38 18.37 -13.90
C GLU A 578 42.66 17.09 -13.48
N CYS A 579 41.73 16.58 -14.30
CA CYS A 579 41.12 15.28 -14.07
C CYS A 579 42.16 14.15 -14.07
N LEU A 580 42.95 14.03 -15.14
CA LEU A 580 44.00 13.00 -15.26
C LEU A 580 45.01 13.10 -14.10
N LYS A 581 45.37 14.34 -13.73
CA LYS A 581 46.25 14.64 -12.58
C LYS A 581 45.63 14.12 -11.28
N ASN A 582 44.34 14.35 -11.06
CA ASN A 582 43.65 13.93 -9.83
C ASN A 582 43.43 12.41 -9.77
N ALA A 583 43.12 11.76 -10.90
CA ALA A 583 43.02 10.31 -10.98
C ALA A 583 44.36 9.62 -10.70
N LEU A 584 45.46 10.11 -11.29
CA LEU A 584 46.82 9.62 -11.02
C LEU A 584 47.28 9.94 -9.58
N ASP A 585 46.94 11.12 -9.04
CA ASP A 585 47.26 11.48 -7.65
C ASP A 585 46.55 10.56 -6.66
N ASN A 586 45.25 10.32 -6.82
CA ASN A 586 44.50 9.37 -6.00
C ASN A 586 45.09 7.95 -6.09
N ALA A 587 45.53 7.53 -7.27
CA ALA A 587 46.16 6.22 -7.46
C ALA A 587 47.56 6.14 -6.83
N ASN A 588 48.37 7.18 -6.98
CA ASN A 588 49.68 7.30 -6.31
C ASN A 588 49.57 7.40 -4.78
N ASN A 589 48.44 7.90 -4.25
CA ASN A 589 48.08 7.87 -2.83
C ASN A 589 47.32 6.60 -2.42
N ASN A 590 47.10 5.65 -3.33
CA ASN A 590 46.51 4.34 -3.08
C ASN A 590 45.02 4.36 -2.67
N LEU A 591 44.22 5.27 -3.24
CA LEU A 591 42.85 5.60 -2.79
C LEU A 591 41.70 5.19 -3.73
N ASN A 592 41.94 5.04 -5.03
CA ASN A 592 40.87 4.90 -6.05
C ASN A 592 40.95 3.63 -6.91
N PHE A 593 41.72 2.62 -6.50
CA PHE A 593 41.76 1.34 -7.21
C PHE A 593 40.50 0.53 -6.96
N VAL A 594 40.03 -0.21 -7.95
CA VAL A 594 38.99 -1.23 -7.77
C VAL A 594 39.58 -2.39 -6.95
N ALA A 595 38.90 -2.75 -5.87
CA ALA A 595 39.26 -3.89 -5.02
C ALA A 595 38.89 -5.22 -5.68
N ALA A 596 39.28 -6.34 -5.07
CA ALA A 596 38.67 -7.63 -5.41
C ALA A 596 37.23 -7.72 -4.83
N PRO A 597 36.31 -8.49 -5.45
CA PRO A 597 35.01 -8.79 -4.85
C PRO A 597 35.17 -9.49 -3.49
N ILE A 598 34.26 -9.21 -2.56
CA ILE A 598 34.24 -9.85 -1.25
C ILE A 598 33.52 -11.19 -1.39
N THR A 599 34.27 -12.29 -1.40
CA THR A 599 33.76 -13.64 -1.72
C THR A 599 33.04 -14.36 -0.58
N SER A 600 32.97 -13.76 0.61
CA SER A 600 32.21 -14.29 1.75
C SER A 600 31.74 -13.16 2.66
N VAL A 601 30.42 -12.93 2.73
CA VAL A 601 29.81 -12.02 3.69
C VAL A 601 28.79 -12.78 4.53
N THR A 602 28.93 -12.72 5.85
CA THR A 602 27.91 -13.21 6.78
C THR A 602 27.08 -12.02 7.23
N CYS A 603 25.80 -11.99 6.88
CA CYS A 603 24.91 -10.94 7.36
C CYS A 603 24.47 -11.24 8.80
N GLY A 604 24.73 -10.30 9.72
CA GLY A 604 24.32 -10.39 11.12
C GLY A 604 23.00 -9.69 11.37
N TYR A 605 21.91 -10.22 10.80
CA TYR A 605 20.53 -9.75 11.04
C TYR A 605 19.86 -10.54 12.17
#